data_AF-A0AAE3N4R9-F1
#
_entry.id   AF-A0AAE3N4R9-F1
#
_cell.length_a   1.000
_cell.length_b   1.000
_cell.length_c   1.000
_cell.angle_alpha   90.00
_cell.angle_beta   90.00
_cell.angle_gamma   90.00
#
_symmetry.space_group_name_H-M   'P 1'
#
loop_
_entity.id
_entity.type
_entity.pdbx_description
1 polymer ?
#
loop_
_entity_poly.entity_id
_entity_poly.type
_entity_poly.pdbx_seq_one_letter_code
_entity_poly.pdbx_strand_id
1 'polypeptide(L)'
;MPARNILASVGLGGANLTNDVVTIQSMLNNVPTGNGGPQPRLEPDGKCGPLTVGAIRKFQLAQFNSADGRVDVGQRTIERLQGFDQAPGAAPPAPAPPPGGITPPQIVTPPGHLPPTPQPPPTFTLPQGLSPLRRRILEIGMGEALPEPAVTDLKTVRDGNETVRAGWKRLKQYFDEGVEGWTEQKWKDKATYDGVRIPGRRIPQPNSDGVSWCGIFATWVVRSAGVETKWRMGAGPSKLKLNFSRNCRPGDIAVIAQNVHHFIVASPLADEIMTINGNSTNQSILVKPWPLSSVRYFYSVED
;
A
#
# COMPACT_ATOMS: atom_id res chain seq x y z
N MET A 1 -22.42 -26.86 9.80
CA MET A 1 -22.11 -25.86 8.76
C MET A 1 -20.77 -26.23 8.13
N PRO A 2 -20.60 -26.17 6.79
CA PRO A 2 -19.28 -26.32 6.21
C PRO A 2 -18.35 -25.22 6.77
N ALA A 3 -17.10 -25.57 7.07
CA ALA A 3 -16.12 -24.60 7.55
C ALA A 3 -15.92 -23.49 6.49
N ARG A 4 -15.86 -22.23 6.93
CA ARG A 4 -15.55 -21.10 6.03
C ARG A 4 -14.22 -21.34 5.33
N ASN A 5 -14.17 -21.10 4.03
CA ASN A 5 -13.00 -21.32 3.19
C ASN A 5 -12.83 -20.16 2.19
N ILE A 6 -11.67 -20.11 1.54
CA ILE A 6 -11.28 -19.11 0.55
C ILE A 6 -11.16 -19.74 -0.83
N LEU A 7 -11.46 -18.98 -1.89
CA LEU A 7 -11.39 -19.42 -3.28
C LEU A 7 -9.99 -19.21 -3.87
N ALA A 8 -9.25 -18.22 -3.39
CA ALA A 8 -7.87 -17.94 -3.77
C ALA A 8 -7.06 -17.45 -2.55
N SER A 9 -5.75 -17.36 -2.72
CA SER A 9 -4.85 -17.00 -1.61
C SER A 9 -5.04 -15.56 -1.13
N VAL A 10 -4.90 -15.34 0.18
CA VAL A 10 -5.08 -14.05 0.86
C VAL A 10 -3.83 -13.71 1.66
N GLY A 11 -3.38 -12.46 1.64
CA GLY A 11 -2.19 -12.01 2.32
C GLY A 11 -1.07 -11.63 1.35
N LEU A 12 0.17 -11.73 1.82
CA LEU A 12 1.34 -11.31 1.09
C LEU A 12 1.52 -12.07 -0.23
N GLY A 13 1.48 -11.36 -1.36
CA GLY A 13 1.58 -11.94 -2.69
C GLY A 13 0.40 -12.82 -3.11
N GLY A 14 -0.69 -12.84 -2.32
CA GLY A 14 -1.91 -13.58 -2.63
C GLY A 14 -2.79 -12.91 -3.69
N ALA A 15 -3.78 -13.65 -4.20
CA ALA A 15 -4.79 -13.14 -5.12
C ALA A 15 -5.67 -12.04 -4.50
N ASN A 16 -5.90 -12.11 -3.18
CA ASN A 16 -6.59 -11.10 -2.38
C ASN A 16 -7.98 -10.73 -2.92
N LEU A 17 -8.77 -11.73 -3.33
CA LEU A 17 -10.17 -11.52 -3.72
C LEU A 17 -10.94 -10.94 -2.53
N THR A 18 -11.74 -9.90 -2.75
CA THR A 18 -12.42 -9.14 -1.69
C THR A 18 -13.16 -10.04 -0.71
N ASN A 19 -13.93 -11.03 -1.21
CA ASN A 19 -14.69 -11.96 -0.36
C ASN A 19 -13.79 -12.89 0.47
N ASP A 20 -12.65 -13.32 -0.08
CA ASP A 20 -11.70 -14.17 0.63
C ASP A 20 -10.99 -13.35 1.73
N VAL A 21 -10.68 -12.08 1.45
CA VAL A 21 -10.07 -11.17 2.42
C VAL A 21 -11.02 -10.88 3.59
N VAL A 22 -12.30 -10.58 3.32
CA VAL A 22 -13.34 -10.42 4.37
C VAL A 22 -13.43 -11.69 5.22
N THR A 23 -13.38 -12.86 4.57
CA THR A 23 -13.43 -14.16 5.25
C THR A 23 -12.26 -14.32 6.21
N ILE A 24 -11.03 -14.08 5.75
CA ILE A 24 -9.82 -14.18 6.59
C ILE A 24 -9.81 -13.15 7.71
N GLN A 25 -10.17 -11.89 7.44
CA GLN A 25 -10.27 -10.84 8.48
C GLN A 25 -11.25 -11.24 9.58
N SER A 26 -12.41 -11.80 9.19
CA SER A 26 -13.42 -12.29 10.12
C SER A 26 -12.92 -13.48 10.95
N MET A 27 -12.26 -14.46 10.30
CA MET A 27 -11.70 -15.62 11.00
C MET A 27 -10.57 -15.22 11.97
N LEU A 28 -9.71 -14.28 11.59
CA LEU A 28 -8.66 -13.74 12.46
C LEU A 28 -9.23 -13.06 13.70
N ASN A 29 -10.35 -12.34 13.57
CA ASN A 29 -11.03 -11.71 14.70
C ASN A 29 -11.63 -12.69 15.71
N ASN A 30 -11.84 -13.95 15.30
CA ASN A 30 -12.31 -15.03 16.17
C ASN A 30 -11.17 -15.71 16.93
N VAL A 31 -9.91 -15.43 16.57
CA VAL A 31 -8.76 -15.96 17.29
C VAL A 31 -8.51 -15.14 18.56
N PRO A 32 -8.38 -15.77 19.75
CA PRO A 32 -7.97 -15.08 20.96
C PRO A 32 -6.60 -14.39 20.82
N THR A 33 -6.38 -13.25 21.48
CA THR A 33 -5.10 -12.51 21.40
C THR A 33 -3.90 -13.39 21.78
N GLY A 34 -4.03 -14.24 22.81
CA GLY A 34 -2.99 -15.18 23.25
C GLY A 34 -2.65 -16.27 22.21
N ASN A 35 -3.53 -16.50 21.24
CA ASN A 35 -3.34 -17.43 20.13
C ASN A 35 -2.97 -16.71 18.82
N GLY A 36 -2.60 -15.43 18.88
CA GLY A 36 -2.16 -14.65 17.72
C GLY A 36 -3.24 -13.80 17.06
N GLY A 37 -4.42 -13.67 17.67
CA GLY A 37 -5.49 -12.78 17.19
C GLY A 37 -5.10 -11.30 17.18
N PRO A 38 -5.65 -10.49 16.26
CA PRO A 38 -5.39 -9.07 16.16
C PRO A 38 -6.01 -8.29 17.35
N GLN A 39 -5.25 -7.33 17.88
CA GLN A 39 -5.74 -6.36 18.86
C GLN A 39 -5.16 -4.97 18.50
N PRO A 40 -6.00 -3.98 18.13
CA PRO A 40 -7.46 -4.06 17.99
C PRO A 40 -7.90 -5.05 16.89
N ARG A 41 -9.18 -5.46 16.92
CA ARG A 41 -9.78 -6.30 15.88
C ARG A 41 -9.70 -5.61 14.52
N LEU A 42 -9.59 -6.40 13.45
CA LEU A 42 -9.64 -5.90 12.07
C LEU A 42 -11.06 -5.53 11.68
N GLU A 43 -11.20 -4.56 10.80
CA GLU A 43 -12.45 -4.35 10.07
C GLU A 43 -12.52 -5.36 8.92
N PRO A 44 -13.62 -6.14 8.76
CA PRO A 44 -13.80 -7.06 7.63
C PRO A 44 -14.17 -6.32 6.34
N ASP A 45 -13.28 -5.45 5.88
CA ASP A 45 -13.49 -4.52 4.76
C ASP A 45 -13.08 -5.10 3.40
N GLY A 46 -12.52 -6.31 3.37
CA GLY A 46 -12.04 -6.96 2.16
C GLY A 46 -10.75 -6.37 1.59
N LYS A 47 -10.08 -5.47 2.33
CA LYS A 47 -8.81 -4.86 1.93
C LYS A 47 -7.64 -5.62 2.53
N CYS A 48 -6.85 -6.27 1.68
CA CYS A 48 -5.67 -7.02 2.13
C CYS A 48 -4.45 -6.11 2.32
N GLY A 49 -4.57 -5.19 3.27
CA GLY A 49 -3.51 -4.23 3.62
C GLY A 49 -2.54 -4.75 4.68
N PRO A 50 -1.60 -3.90 5.13
CA PRO A 50 -0.60 -4.26 6.15
C PRO A 50 -1.20 -4.75 7.48
N LEU A 51 -2.40 -4.29 7.85
CA LEU A 51 -3.10 -4.76 9.04
C LEU A 51 -3.55 -6.23 8.89
N THR A 52 -4.16 -6.55 7.75
CA THR A 52 -4.56 -7.93 7.42
C THR A 52 -3.34 -8.84 7.31
N VAL A 53 -2.31 -8.43 6.56
CA VAL A 53 -1.05 -9.21 6.43
C VAL A 53 -0.33 -9.34 7.79
N GLY A 54 -0.29 -8.28 8.58
CA GLY A 54 0.30 -8.30 9.92
C GLY A 54 -0.44 -9.22 10.87
N ALA A 55 -1.77 -9.24 10.82
CA ALA A 55 -2.59 -10.18 11.59
C ALA A 55 -2.38 -11.63 11.14
N ILE A 56 -2.28 -11.89 9.83
CA ILE A 56 -1.92 -13.21 9.30
C ILE A 56 -0.56 -13.65 9.84
N ARG A 57 0.45 -12.78 9.79
CA ARG A 57 1.80 -13.08 10.33
C ARG A 57 1.78 -13.34 11.82
N LYS A 58 1.06 -12.52 12.60
CA LYS A 58 0.93 -12.68 14.05
C LYS A 58 0.29 -14.02 14.40
N PHE A 59 -0.77 -14.38 13.70
CA PHE A 59 -1.43 -15.67 13.83
C PHE A 59 -0.48 -16.82 13.49
N GLN A 60 0.16 -16.79 12.31
CA GLN A 60 1.09 -17.84 11.89
C GLN A 60 2.27 -18.01 12.84
N LEU A 61 2.86 -16.91 13.33
CA LEU A 61 3.96 -16.95 14.28
C LEU A 61 3.52 -17.63 15.59
N ALA A 62 2.34 -17.30 16.10
CA ALA A 62 1.79 -17.89 17.33
C ALA A 62 1.40 -19.36 17.18
N GLN A 63 1.01 -19.81 15.97
CA GLN A 63 0.56 -21.19 15.74
C GLN A 63 1.68 -22.12 15.27
N PHE A 64 2.68 -21.60 14.56
CA PHE A 64 3.66 -22.42 13.83
C PHE A 64 5.11 -22.01 14.05
N ASN A 65 5.39 -21.00 14.89
CA ASN A 65 6.72 -20.41 15.10
C ASN A 65 7.40 -19.90 13.79
N SER A 66 6.62 -19.73 12.73
CA SER A 66 7.06 -19.23 11.42
C SER A 66 5.91 -18.46 10.75
N ALA A 67 6.22 -17.39 10.02
CA ALA A 67 5.21 -16.53 9.41
C ALA A 67 5.67 -15.98 8.06
N ASP A 68 4.91 -16.25 7.01
CA ASP A 68 5.12 -15.74 5.65
C ASP A 68 4.13 -14.60 5.31
N GLY A 69 3.03 -14.51 6.05
CA GLY A 69 1.98 -13.52 5.88
C GLY A 69 0.98 -13.85 4.78
N ARG A 70 0.89 -15.10 4.34
CA ARG A 70 -0.01 -15.57 3.27
C ARG A 70 -0.83 -16.78 3.72
N VAL A 71 -2.11 -16.78 3.38
CA VAL A 71 -3.05 -17.87 3.56
C VAL A 71 -3.36 -18.44 2.18
N ASP A 72 -2.97 -19.69 1.93
CA ASP A 72 -3.26 -20.40 0.69
C ASP A 72 -4.43 -21.38 0.86
N VAL A 73 -5.17 -21.61 -0.24
CA VAL A 73 -6.36 -22.48 -0.27
C VAL A 73 -5.96 -23.90 0.12
N GLY A 74 -6.68 -24.50 1.07
CA GLY A 74 -6.46 -25.88 1.50
C GLY A 74 -5.12 -26.14 2.19
N GLN A 75 -4.46 -25.10 2.72
CA GLN A 75 -3.18 -25.22 3.40
C GLN A 75 -3.28 -24.98 4.91
N ARG A 76 -2.20 -25.31 5.63
CA ARG A 76 -2.11 -25.28 7.10
C ARG A 76 -2.69 -24.03 7.78
N THR A 77 -2.53 -22.85 7.19
CA THR A 77 -2.98 -21.59 7.82
C THR A 77 -4.51 -21.47 7.81
N ILE A 78 -5.18 -21.81 6.69
CA ILE A 78 -6.65 -21.78 6.64
C ILE A 78 -7.26 -22.89 7.50
N GLU A 79 -6.69 -24.09 7.48
CA GLU A 79 -7.12 -25.21 8.32
C GLU A 79 -7.08 -24.85 9.81
N ARG A 80 -6.00 -24.18 10.24
CA ARG A 80 -5.86 -23.77 11.63
C ARG A 80 -6.86 -22.69 12.03
N LEU A 81 -7.12 -21.71 11.15
CA LEU A 81 -8.12 -20.66 11.38
C LEU A 81 -9.53 -21.25 11.54
N GLN A 82 -9.88 -22.28 10.76
CA GLN A 82 -11.18 -22.96 10.86
C GLN A 82 -11.41 -23.58 12.25
N GLY A 83 -10.35 -24.01 12.94
CA GLY A 83 -10.44 -24.51 14.32
C GLY A 83 -10.85 -23.45 15.36
N PHE A 84 -10.62 -22.17 15.09
CA PHE A 84 -11.09 -21.06 15.93
C PHE A 84 -12.48 -20.55 15.52
N ASP A 85 -12.94 -20.93 14.33
CA ASP A 85 -14.24 -20.54 13.79
C ASP A 85 -15.39 -21.46 14.25
N GLN A 86 -15.07 -22.49 15.05
CA GLN A 86 -15.96 -23.57 15.48
C GLN A 86 -16.32 -23.52 17.00
N ALA A 87 -16.23 -22.36 17.66
CA ALA A 87 -16.68 -22.22 19.06
C ALA A 87 -18.12 -21.62 19.14
N PRO A 88 -19.04 -22.15 19.98
CA PRO A 88 -20.46 -21.76 19.97
C PRO A 88 -20.79 -20.57 20.88
N GLY A 89 -21.69 -19.68 20.42
CA GLY A 89 -22.37 -18.65 21.23
C GLY A 89 -22.96 -17.52 20.37
N ALA A 90 -24.25 -17.59 20.08
CA ALA A 90 -24.93 -16.99 18.92
C ALA A 90 -25.44 -15.54 19.05
N ALA A 91 -25.75 -14.93 17.89
CA ALA A 91 -27.03 -14.26 17.63
C ALA A 91 -27.58 -14.72 16.23
N PRO A 92 -28.91 -14.89 16.03
CA PRO A 92 -29.49 -15.70 14.94
C PRO A 92 -30.24 -14.83 13.86
N PRO A 93 -31.05 -15.36 12.90
CA PRO A 93 -30.66 -15.48 11.48
C PRO A 93 -31.68 -14.86 10.47
N ALA A 94 -31.40 -14.92 9.17
CA ALA A 94 -32.40 -14.80 8.09
C ALA A 94 -32.10 -15.78 6.93
N PRO A 95 -33.11 -16.23 6.15
CA PRO A 95 -33.39 -17.64 5.86
C PRO A 95 -32.72 -18.22 4.60
N ALA A 96 -32.71 -19.56 4.52
CA ALA A 96 -32.26 -20.34 3.36
C ALA A 96 -33.44 -21.00 2.61
N PRO A 97 -33.25 -21.42 1.35
CA PRO A 97 -33.71 -22.74 0.94
C PRO A 97 -32.61 -23.61 0.31
N PRO A 98 -32.82 -24.95 0.24
CA PRO A 98 -31.77 -25.98 0.22
C PRO A 98 -31.83 -26.84 -1.08
N PRO A 99 -31.28 -28.08 -1.15
CA PRO A 99 -29.87 -28.41 -1.31
C PRO A 99 -29.59 -29.42 -2.47
N GLY A 100 -28.32 -29.56 -2.86
CA GLY A 100 -27.81 -30.70 -3.64
C GLY A 100 -27.53 -30.35 -5.11
N GLY A 101 -26.48 -30.85 -5.77
CA GLY A 101 -25.50 -31.86 -5.43
C GLY A 101 -24.27 -31.72 -6.34
N ILE A 102 -23.23 -32.46 -6.00
CA ILE A 102 -21.87 -32.40 -6.55
C ILE A 102 -21.87 -33.02 -7.97
N THR A 103 -21.36 -32.37 -9.02
CA THR A 103 -20.00 -32.48 -9.63
C THR A 103 -20.06 -31.86 -11.07
N PRO A 104 -18.96 -31.89 -11.87
CA PRO A 104 -17.91 -30.89 -12.23
C PRO A 104 -18.23 -30.18 -13.60
N PRO A 105 -17.30 -29.88 -14.53
CA PRO A 105 -16.27 -28.82 -14.70
C PRO A 105 -16.66 -27.65 -15.68
N GLN A 106 -15.70 -26.76 -16.01
CA GLN A 106 -15.66 -25.73 -17.08
C GLN A 106 -16.55 -24.46 -16.93
N ILE A 107 -15.95 -23.30 -17.23
CA ILE A 107 -16.54 -21.96 -17.12
C ILE A 107 -17.59 -21.77 -18.23
N VAL A 108 -18.86 -21.62 -17.83
CA VAL A 108 -19.94 -21.10 -18.68
C VAL A 108 -20.52 -19.85 -18.02
N THR A 109 -20.53 -18.72 -18.73
CA THR A 109 -21.17 -17.47 -18.29
C THR A 109 -22.70 -17.54 -18.54
N PRO A 110 -23.57 -17.13 -17.58
CA PRO A 110 -25.02 -17.18 -17.76
C PRO A 110 -25.56 -16.16 -18.78
N PRO A 111 -26.62 -16.49 -19.56
CA PRO A 111 -27.24 -15.56 -20.50
C PRO A 111 -27.84 -14.35 -19.78
N GLY A 112 -27.43 -13.14 -20.18
CA GLY A 112 -27.94 -11.87 -19.65
C GLY A 112 -27.10 -11.24 -18.54
N HIS A 113 -26.05 -11.92 -18.07
CA HIS A 113 -25.06 -11.29 -17.18
C HIS A 113 -23.91 -10.74 -18.01
N LEU A 114 -24.00 -9.46 -18.38
CA LEU A 114 -22.82 -8.72 -18.81
C LEU A 114 -21.89 -8.65 -17.59
N PRO A 115 -20.64 -9.16 -17.66
CA PRO A 115 -19.68 -8.82 -16.63
C PRO A 115 -19.66 -7.29 -16.49
N PRO A 116 -19.59 -6.73 -15.27
CA PRO A 116 -19.35 -5.30 -15.15
C PRO A 116 -18.12 -5.02 -16.00
N THR A 117 -18.30 -4.17 -17.02
CA THR A 117 -17.22 -3.69 -17.88
C THR A 117 -16.02 -3.42 -16.99
N PRO A 118 -14.80 -3.89 -17.32
CA PRO A 118 -13.61 -3.57 -16.56
C PRO A 118 -13.68 -2.07 -16.27
N GLN A 119 -13.87 -1.70 -15.00
CA GLN A 119 -13.90 -0.28 -14.69
C GLN A 119 -12.53 0.22 -15.14
N PRO A 120 -12.47 1.20 -16.06
CA PRO A 120 -11.20 1.79 -16.41
C PRO A 120 -10.52 2.20 -15.09
N PRO A 121 -9.17 2.11 -15.00
CA PRO A 121 -8.47 2.60 -13.82
C PRO A 121 -9.04 3.98 -13.48
N PRO A 122 -9.31 4.28 -12.20
CA PRO A 122 -9.99 5.51 -11.82
C PRO A 122 -9.33 6.67 -12.55
N THR A 123 -10.06 7.31 -13.47
CA THR A 123 -9.58 8.45 -14.21
C THR A 123 -9.51 9.61 -13.23
N PHE A 124 -8.37 9.74 -12.56
CA PHE A 124 -8.10 10.90 -11.72
C PHE A 124 -8.16 12.13 -12.62
N THR A 125 -9.15 12.97 -12.36
CA THR A 125 -9.29 14.26 -13.03
C THR A 125 -8.66 15.31 -12.14
N LEU A 126 -7.73 16.10 -12.69
CA LEU A 126 -7.09 17.17 -11.95
C LEU A 126 -8.16 18.14 -11.42
N PRO A 127 -8.08 18.57 -10.15
CA PRO A 127 -8.98 19.57 -9.60
C PRO A 127 -9.01 20.85 -10.45
N GLN A 128 -10.18 21.45 -10.60
CA GLN A 128 -10.31 22.75 -11.25
C GLN A 128 -9.80 23.88 -10.33
N GLY A 129 -9.40 25.01 -10.92
CA GLY A 129 -8.96 26.19 -10.17
C GLY A 129 -7.57 26.08 -9.52
N LEU A 130 -6.79 25.03 -9.83
CA LEU A 130 -5.40 24.94 -9.38
C LEU A 130 -4.53 26.03 -10.03
N SER A 131 -3.61 26.58 -9.24
CA SER A 131 -2.52 27.40 -9.78
C SER A 131 -1.66 26.58 -10.77
N PRO A 132 -0.91 27.25 -11.66
CA PRO A 132 0.03 26.56 -12.55
C PRO A 132 1.04 25.68 -11.80
N LEU A 133 1.52 26.14 -10.62
CA LEU A 133 2.46 25.39 -9.82
C LEU A 133 1.85 24.09 -9.27
N ARG A 134 0.66 24.18 -8.65
CA ARG A 134 -0.01 23.00 -8.08
C ARG A 134 -0.41 22.01 -9.16
N ARG A 135 -0.88 22.48 -10.32
CA ARG A 135 -1.15 21.63 -11.47
C ARG A 135 0.10 20.85 -11.88
N ARG A 136 1.24 21.53 -12.02
CA ARG A 136 2.51 20.90 -12.41
C ARG A 136 2.99 19.86 -11.40
N ILE A 137 2.83 20.13 -10.10
CA ILE A 137 3.15 19.16 -9.02
C ILE A 137 2.33 17.87 -9.21
N LEU A 138 1.02 17.99 -9.46
CA LEU A 138 0.16 16.85 -9.65
C LEU A 138 0.45 16.10 -10.95
N GLU A 139 0.72 16.79 -12.04
CA GLU A 139 1.12 16.18 -13.32
C GLU A 139 2.39 15.34 -13.19
N ILE A 140 3.42 15.89 -12.53
CA ILE A 140 4.67 15.16 -12.27
C ILE A 140 4.39 13.93 -11.39
N GLY A 141 3.71 14.11 -10.26
CA GLY A 141 3.46 13.00 -9.34
C GLY A 141 2.59 11.89 -9.94
N MET A 142 1.53 12.26 -10.69
CA MET A 142 0.68 11.30 -11.40
C MET A 142 1.43 10.60 -12.53
N GLY A 143 2.31 11.30 -13.25
CA GLY A 143 3.13 10.71 -14.31
C GLY A 143 4.07 9.61 -13.83
N GLU A 144 4.48 9.66 -12.56
CA GLU A 144 5.28 8.58 -11.95
C GLU A 144 4.43 7.38 -11.47
N ALA A 145 3.12 7.57 -11.33
CA ALA A 145 2.20 6.60 -10.73
C ALA A 145 1.30 5.87 -11.75
N LEU A 146 1.01 6.48 -12.90
CA LEU A 146 0.01 6.03 -13.87
C LEU A 146 0.54 6.04 -15.31
N PRO A 147 0.06 5.14 -16.19
CA PRO A 147 -0.95 4.09 -15.96
C PRO A 147 -0.42 2.92 -15.12
N GLU A 148 0.90 2.75 -15.05
CA GLU A 148 1.56 1.84 -14.14
C GLU A 148 2.82 2.50 -13.59
N PRO A 149 3.14 2.33 -12.30
CA PRO A 149 4.32 2.94 -11.72
C PRO A 149 5.61 2.44 -12.38
N ALA A 150 6.47 3.38 -12.74
CA ALA A 150 7.79 3.06 -13.26
C ALA A 150 8.65 2.33 -12.23
N VAL A 151 8.56 2.73 -10.95
CA VAL A 151 9.29 2.13 -9.82
C VAL A 151 8.41 1.08 -9.15
N THR A 152 8.82 -0.19 -9.15
CA THR A 152 8.11 -1.26 -8.42
C THR A 152 8.94 -2.54 -8.28
N ASP A 153 8.84 -3.22 -7.11
CA ASP A 153 9.38 -4.57 -6.86
C ASP A 153 8.57 -5.66 -7.60
N LEU A 154 7.35 -5.38 -8.07
CA LEU A 154 6.50 -6.35 -8.78
C LEU A 154 7.05 -6.73 -10.16
N LYS A 155 7.85 -5.83 -10.74
CA LYS A 155 8.43 -5.99 -12.07
C LYS A 155 9.94 -5.91 -11.98
N THR A 156 10.58 -6.77 -12.76
CA THR A 156 12.02 -6.74 -12.91
C THR A 156 12.39 -6.53 -14.37
N VAL A 157 13.55 -5.91 -14.58
CA VAL A 157 14.14 -5.67 -15.90
C VAL A 157 15.57 -6.17 -15.89
N ARG A 158 16.11 -6.46 -17.08
CA ARG A 158 17.53 -6.80 -17.24
C ARG A 158 18.34 -5.52 -17.33
N ASP A 159 19.41 -5.42 -16.55
CA ASP A 159 20.41 -4.37 -16.66
C ASP A 159 21.80 -5.03 -16.70
N GLY A 160 22.33 -5.16 -17.91
CA GLY A 160 23.46 -6.06 -18.19
C GLY A 160 23.14 -7.51 -17.80
N ASN A 161 23.97 -8.08 -16.93
CA ASN A 161 23.83 -9.47 -16.47
C ASN A 161 22.92 -9.63 -15.25
N GLU A 162 22.43 -8.53 -14.68
CA GLU A 162 21.65 -8.54 -13.45
C GLU A 162 20.16 -8.36 -13.70
N THR A 163 19.34 -8.97 -12.84
CA THR A 163 17.89 -8.76 -12.80
C THR A 163 17.60 -7.76 -11.69
N VAL A 164 17.07 -6.60 -12.06
CA VAL A 164 16.89 -5.45 -11.17
C VAL A 164 15.44 -4.98 -11.17
N ARG A 165 15.05 -4.19 -10.17
CA ARG A 165 13.74 -3.56 -10.02
C ARG A 165 13.42 -2.68 -11.24
N ALA A 166 12.20 -2.76 -11.74
CA ALA A 166 11.72 -1.78 -12.71
C ALA A 166 11.80 -0.36 -12.12
N GLY A 167 12.29 0.59 -12.90
CA GLY A 167 12.44 1.99 -12.48
C GLY A 167 13.55 2.25 -11.45
N TRP A 168 14.48 1.32 -11.21
CA TRP A 168 15.54 1.53 -10.23
C TRP A 168 16.37 2.80 -10.48
N LYS A 169 16.65 3.15 -11.76
CA LYS A 169 17.37 4.39 -12.14
C LYS A 169 16.57 5.63 -11.76
N ARG A 170 15.24 5.56 -11.93
CA ARG A 170 14.32 6.63 -11.55
C ARG A 170 14.24 6.78 -10.03
N LEU A 171 14.23 5.66 -9.29
CA LEU A 171 14.35 5.69 -7.84
C LEU A 171 15.68 6.32 -7.39
N LYS A 172 16.82 5.95 -8.00
CA LYS A 172 18.12 6.58 -7.74
C LYS A 172 18.06 8.10 -7.97
N GLN A 173 17.44 8.52 -9.07
CA GLN A 173 17.27 9.94 -9.41
C GLN A 173 16.49 10.73 -8.34
N TYR A 174 15.44 10.15 -7.75
CA TYR A 174 14.73 10.81 -6.65
C TYR A 174 15.66 11.13 -5.48
N PHE A 175 16.63 10.27 -5.19
CA PHE A 175 17.63 10.52 -4.15
C PHE A 175 18.65 11.57 -4.59
N ASP A 176 19.20 11.43 -5.79
CA ASP A 176 20.21 12.35 -6.35
C ASP A 176 19.72 13.81 -6.35
N GLU A 177 18.48 14.01 -6.79
CA GLU A 177 17.92 15.34 -6.97
C GLU A 177 17.16 15.82 -5.73
N GLY A 178 16.48 14.89 -5.04
CA GLY A 178 15.56 15.20 -3.96
C GLY A 178 16.21 15.34 -2.59
N VAL A 179 17.40 14.78 -2.34
CA VAL A 179 18.01 14.78 -1.00
C VAL A 179 19.12 15.84 -0.88
N GLU A 180 19.14 16.56 0.25
CA GLU A 180 20.18 17.55 0.55
C GLU A 180 21.51 16.84 0.85
N GLY A 181 22.58 17.27 0.18
CA GLY A 181 23.92 16.68 0.36
C GLY A 181 24.11 15.26 -0.21
N TRP A 182 23.15 14.73 -0.95
CA TRP A 182 23.31 13.43 -1.62
C TRP A 182 24.26 13.55 -2.81
N THR A 183 25.23 12.65 -2.89
CA THR A 183 26.29 12.68 -3.92
C THR A 183 26.61 11.26 -4.38
N GLU A 184 27.33 11.14 -5.50
CA GLU A 184 27.80 9.85 -6.04
C GLU A 184 28.63 9.04 -5.04
N GLN A 185 29.26 9.69 -4.04
CA GLN A 185 29.97 8.99 -2.98
C GLN A 185 29.05 8.06 -2.16
N LYS A 186 27.76 8.40 -1.99
CA LYS A 186 26.79 7.56 -1.28
C LYS A 186 26.51 6.26 -2.01
N TRP A 187 26.54 6.26 -3.34
CA TRP A 187 26.28 5.07 -4.15
C TRP A 187 27.44 4.08 -4.19
N LYS A 188 28.63 4.46 -3.66
CA LYS A 188 29.73 3.51 -3.46
C LYS A 188 29.43 2.50 -2.35
N ASP A 189 28.54 2.83 -1.41
CA ASP A 189 28.05 1.85 -0.44
C ASP A 189 27.14 0.83 -1.14
N LYS A 190 27.56 -0.44 -1.11
CA LYS A 190 26.87 -1.52 -1.81
C LYS A 190 25.45 -1.71 -1.31
N ALA A 191 25.21 -1.55 0.00
CA ALA A 191 23.87 -1.74 0.57
C ALA A 191 22.91 -0.63 0.10
N THR A 192 23.38 0.61 0.03
CA THR A 192 22.63 1.75 -0.52
C THR A 192 22.34 1.55 -2.01
N TYR A 193 23.34 1.15 -2.80
CA TYR A 193 23.16 0.93 -4.23
C TYR A 193 22.24 -0.26 -4.54
N ASP A 194 22.42 -1.38 -3.84
CA ASP A 194 21.54 -2.55 -3.97
C ASP A 194 20.12 -2.25 -3.46
N GLY A 195 19.98 -1.34 -2.50
CA GLY A 195 18.70 -0.94 -1.92
C GLY A 195 17.73 -0.31 -2.92
N VAL A 196 18.23 0.37 -3.96
CA VAL A 196 17.41 0.93 -5.04
C VAL A 196 17.23 -0.04 -6.20
N ARG A 197 18.21 -0.93 -6.42
CA ARG A 197 18.30 -1.82 -7.58
C ARG A 197 17.63 -3.16 -7.40
N ILE A 198 17.82 -3.81 -6.25
CA ILE A 198 17.46 -5.21 -6.09
C ILE A 198 16.05 -5.30 -5.50
N PRO A 199 15.13 -6.05 -6.13
CA PRO A 199 13.80 -6.26 -5.58
C PRO A 199 13.85 -6.79 -4.14
N GLY A 200 13.02 -6.24 -3.27
CA GLY A 200 12.99 -6.62 -1.85
C GLY A 200 14.11 -6.04 -0.98
N ARG A 201 15.19 -5.48 -1.56
CA ARG A 201 16.20 -4.73 -0.79
C ARG A 201 15.79 -3.28 -0.60
N ARG A 202 16.34 -2.64 0.44
CA ARG A 202 16.05 -1.27 0.84
C ARG A 202 17.34 -0.53 1.13
N ILE A 203 17.36 0.78 0.93
CA ILE A 203 18.49 1.62 1.37
C ILE A 203 18.56 1.56 2.91
N PRO A 204 19.74 1.26 3.49
CA PRO A 204 19.93 1.26 4.94
C PRO A 204 19.64 2.64 5.56
N GLN A 205 19.06 2.65 6.76
CA GLN A 205 18.91 3.87 7.54
C GLN A 205 19.54 3.75 8.92
N PRO A 206 20.12 4.84 9.45
CA PRO A 206 20.61 4.85 10.83
C PRO A 206 19.46 4.55 11.80
N ASN A 207 19.68 3.58 12.70
CA ASN A 207 18.79 3.26 13.82
C ASN A 207 17.35 2.82 13.45
N SER A 208 17.11 2.35 12.22
CA SER A 208 15.81 1.76 11.84
C SER A 208 15.97 0.75 10.70
N ASP A 209 15.12 -0.28 10.70
CA ASP A 209 15.08 -1.31 9.65
C ASP A 209 14.35 -0.81 8.40
N GLY A 210 15.08 -0.09 7.55
CA GLY A 210 14.65 0.32 6.21
C GLY A 210 13.60 1.43 6.20
N VAL A 211 13.77 2.45 5.35
CA VAL A 211 12.84 3.58 5.36
C VAL A 211 12.52 4.05 3.96
N SER A 212 11.22 3.99 3.67
CA SER A 212 10.36 5.12 3.33
C SER A 212 10.97 6.31 2.59
N TRP A 213 11.34 6.07 1.33
CA TRP A 213 11.57 7.12 0.34
C TRP A 213 10.29 7.90 -0.06
N CYS A 214 9.16 7.68 0.63
CA CYS A 214 7.92 8.41 0.41
C CYS A 214 8.09 9.94 0.55
N GLY A 215 8.84 10.39 1.55
CA GLY A 215 9.14 11.81 1.77
C GLY A 215 10.12 12.39 0.77
N ILE A 216 11.14 11.60 0.40
CA ILE A 216 12.10 11.93 -0.65
C ILE A 216 11.38 12.10 -1.99
N PHE A 217 10.51 11.16 -2.35
CA PHE A 217 9.69 11.23 -3.55
C PHE A 217 8.77 12.45 -3.54
N ALA A 218 8.00 12.67 -2.47
CA ALA A 218 7.10 13.83 -2.40
C ALA A 218 7.88 15.14 -2.52
N THR A 219 9.05 15.23 -1.90
CA THR A 219 9.94 16.40 -1.99
C THR A 219 10.52 16.57 -3.39
N TRP A 220 10.93 15.46 -4.03
CA TRP A 220 11.39 15.45 -5.41
C TRP A 220 10.29 15.91 -6.37
N VAL A 221 9.03 15.50 -6.19
CA VAL A 221 7.90 15.96 -7.03
C VAL A 221 7.73 17.47 -6.94
N VAL A 222 7.66 18.01 -5.72
CA VAL A 222 7.51 19.46 -5.48
C VAL A 222 8.71 20.25 -6.03
N ARG A 223 9.93 19.72 -5.84
CA ARG A 223 11.15 20.30 -6.41
C ARG A 223 11.13 20.32 -7.93
N SER A 224 10.77 19.21 -8.56
CA SER A 224 10.70 19.06 -10.02
C SER A 224 9.68 19.99 -10.66
N ALA A 225 8.69 20.46 -9.90
CA ALA A 225 7.74 21.49 -10.33
C ALA A 225 8.32 22.92 -10.31
N GLY A 226 9.49 23.13 -9.70
CA GLY A 226 10.20 24.41 -9.63
C GLY A 226 10.33 25.01 -8.23
N VAL A 227 9.84 24.33 -7.19
CA VAL A 227 9.94 24.82 -5.81
C VAL A 227 11.34 24.56 -5.27
N GLU A 228 11.94 25.56 -4.63
CA GLU A 228 13.25 25.40 -4.02
C GLU A 228 13.16 24.61 -2.70
N THR A 229 13.19 23.28 -2.79
CA THR A 229 13.18 22.38 -1.63
C THR A 229 14.09 21.18 -1.85
N LYS A 230 14.56 20.58 -0.75
CA LYS A 230 15.26 19.30 -0.68
C LYS A 230 14.92 18.57 0.61
N TRP A 231 14.93 17.25 0.57
CA TRP A 231 14.71 16.39 1.72
C TRP A 231 15.94 16.40 2.62
N ARG A 232 15.73 16.77 3.89
CA ARG A 232 16.72 16.69 4.96
C ARG A 232 16.48 15.43 5.76
N MET A 233 17.50 14.58 5.84
CA MET A 233 17.45 13.34 6.62
C MET A 233 17.08 13.66 8.07
N GLY A 234 16.02 13.04 8.57
CA GLY A 234 15.51 13.26 9.94
C GLY A 234 14.69 14.54 10.16
N ALA A 235 14.51 15.40 9.15
CA ALA A 235 13.79 16.67 9.31
C ALA A 235 12.65 16.91 8.29
N GLY A 236 12.76 16.34 7.07
CA GLY A 236 11.74 16.49 6.02
C GLY A 236 12.11 17.50 4.93
N PRO A 237 11.16 17.97 4.09
CA PRO A 237 11.43 18.96 3.04
C PRO A 237 11.87 20.30 3.63
N SER A 238 12.98 20.83 3.14
CA SER A 238 13.47 22.17 3.48
C SER A 238 12.63 23.26 2.82
N LYS A 239 12.63 24.46 3.40
CA LYS A 239 12.01 25.68 2.82
C LYS A 239 10.49 25.63 2.58
N LEU A 240 9.82 24.58 3.02
CA LEU A 240 8.35 24.51 3.06
C LEU A 240 7.86 24.79 4.48
N LYS A 241 6.72 25.47 4.60
CA LYS A 241 6.13 25.79 5.90
C LYS A 241 5.39 24.59 6.46
N LEU A 242 5.80 24.15 7.65
CA LEU A 242 5.14 23.06 8.38
C LEU A 242 3.87 23.58 9.09
N ASN A 243 2.75 22.88 8.89
CA ASN A 243 1.45 23.22 9.46
C ASN A 243 0.85 22.01 10.18
N PHE A 244 0.39 22.22 11.42
CA PHE A 244 -0.19 21.18 12.29
C PHE A 244 -1.72 21.18 12.25
N SER A 245 -2.29 21.19 11.04
CA SER A 245 -3.73 21.09 10.82
C SER A 245 -4.03 20.10 9.69
N ARG A 246 -5.31 19.99 9.32
CA ARG A 246 -5.77 19.17 8.19
C ARG A 246 -6.13 20.01 6.97
N ASN A 247 -5.82 21.31 6.97
CA ASN A 247 -6.20 22.22 5.89
C ASN A 247 -5.18 22.18 4.73
N CYS A 248 -4.72 20.99 4.36
CA CYS A 248 -3.80 20.83 3.23
C CYS A 248 -4.52 21.03 1.90
N ARG A 249 -3.77 21.47 0.89
CA ARG A 249 -4.26 21.75 -0.46
C ARG A 249 -3.63 20.79 -1.48
N PRO A 250 -4.26 20.56 -2.64
CA PRO A 250 -3.67 19.74 -3.69
C PRO A 250 -2.27 20.25 -4.09
N GLY A 251 -1.25 19.40 -4.01
CA GLY A 251 0.16 19.74 -4.24
C GLY A 251 0.99 19.90 -2.96
N ASP A 252 0.36 19.99 -1.78
CA ASP A 252 1.08 19.97 -0.51
C ASP A 252 1.64 18.56 -0.20
N ILE A 253 2.70 18.51 0.61
CA ILE A 253 3.23 17.25 1.15
C ILE A 253 2.59 17.00 2.52
N ALA A 254 1.70 16.02 2.64
CA ALA A 254 1.03 15.70 3.89
C ALA A 254 1.54 14.40 4.51
N VAL A 255 1.32 14.24 5.82
CA VAL A 255 1.84 13.12 6.62
C VAL A 255 0.77 12.47 7.49
N ILE A 256 0.82 11.13 7.57
CA ILE A 256 0.00 10.29 8.48
C ILE A 256 0.86 9.58 9.54
N ALA A 257 0.34 9.45 10.77
CA ALA A 257 1.14 9.08 11.95
C ALA A 257 1.53 7.60 12.08
N GLN A 258 0.69 6.65 11.63
CA GLN A 258 0.90 5.23 11.98
C GLN A 258 2.27 4.67 11.57
N ASN A 259 2.94 5.26 10.56
CA ASN A 259 4.32 4.94 10.17
C ASN A 259 5.09 6.16 9.61
N VAL A 260 4.68 7.40 9.95
CA VAL A 260 5.19 8.64 9.35
C VAL A 260 5.31 8.53 7.81
N HIS A 261 4.18 8.44 7.13
CA HIS A 261 4.13 8.27 5.67
C HIS A 261 3.80 9.61 4.99
N HIS A 262 4.66 10.03 4.09
CA HIS A 262 4.53 11.28 3.33
C HIS A 262 3.93 11.01 1.95
N PHE A 263 3.13 11.94 1.44
CA PHE A 263 2.53 11.87 0.11
C PHE A 263 2.18 13.26 -0.42
N ILE A 264 1.96 13.34 -1.74
CA ILE A 264 1.37 14.53 -2.37
C ILE A 264 -0.15 14.44 -2.26
N VAL A 265 -0.78 15.50 -1.77
CA VAL A 265 -2.25 15.63 -1.78
C VAL A 265 -2.71 15.90 -3.21
N ALA A 266 -3.62 15.10 -3.76
CA ALA A 266 -4.05 15.20 -5.15
C ALA A 266 -5.45 15.82 -5.33
N SER A 267 -6.35 15.64 -4.37
CA SER A 267 -7.72 16.20 -4.42
C SER A 267 -7.93 17.23 -3.30
N PRO A 268 -8.94 18.11 -3.43
CA PRO A 268 -9.35 18.99 -2.34
C PRO A 268 -9.80 18.18 -1.12
N LEU A 269 -9.86 18.88 0.02
CA LEU A 269 -10.33 18.36 1.30
C LEU A 269 -11.80 17.93 1.18
N ALA A 270 -12.02 16.63 1.19
CA ALA A 270 -13.29 15.97 1.48
C ALA A 270 -13.04 14.99 2.63
N ASP A 271 -14.06 14.22 3.04
CA ASP A 271 -13.86 13.18 4.06
C ASP A 271 -12.77 12.16 3.66
N GLU A 272 -12.58 11.99 2.35
CA GLU A 272 -11.52 11.21 1.71
C GLU A 272 -10.66 12.10 0.79
N ILE A 273 -9.34 12.04 0.94
CA ILE A 273 -8.37 12.72 0.09
C ILE A 273 -7.67 11.70 -0.83
N MET A 274 -7.60 12.02 -2.12
CA MET A 274 -6.74 11.29 -3.06
C MET A 274 -5.30 11.74 -2.86
N THR A 275 -4.36 10.80 -2.86
CA THR A 275 -2.95 11.10 -2.65
C THR A 275 -2.04 10.31 -3.59
N ILE A 276 -0.86 10.85 -3.88
CA ILE A 276 0.19 10.19 -4.67
C ILE A 276 1.33 9.79 -3.72
N ASN A 277 1.65 8.50 -3.68
CA ASN A 277 2.42 7.92 -2.59
C ASN A 277 3.60 7.12 -3.13
N GLY A 278 4.80 7.67 -3.01
CA GLY A 278 6.03 6.90 -3.15
C GLY A 278 6.19 5.90 -2.00
N ASN A 279 7.04 4.89 -2.18
CA ASN A 279 7.27 3.81 -1.21
C ASN A 279 5.97 3.18 -0.70
N SER A 280 5.02 2.94 -1.60
CA SER A 280 3.84 2.14 -1.31
C SER A 280 4.17 0.65 -1.37
N THR A 281 3.13 -0.19 -1.42
CA THR A 281 3.26 -1.65 -1.57
C THR A 281 4.24 -2.00 -2.69
N ASN A 282 5.14 -2.95 -2.43
CA ASN A 282 6.17 -3.38 -3.36
C ASN A 282 7.04 -2.22 -3.87
N GLN A 283 7.35 -1.23 -3.03
CA GLN A 283 8.16 -0.06 -3.45
C GLN A 283 7.55 0.67 -4.65
N SER A 284 6.23 0.68 -4.76
CA SER A 284 5.56 1.30 -5.89
C SER A 284 5.20 2.75 -5.61
N ILE A 285 4.91 3.50 -6.67
CA ILE A 285 4.25 4.80 -6.59
C ILE A 285 2.78 4.57 -6.86
N LEU A 286 1.93 4.80 -5.87
CA LEU A 286 0.50 4.52 -5.99
C LEU A 286 -0.33 5.77 -5.73
N VAL A 287 -1.37 5.92 -6.54
CA VAL A 287 -2.48 6.82 -6.23
C VAL A 287 -3.47 6.06 -5.37
N LYS A 288 -3.79 6.57 -4.18
CA LYS A 288 -4.75 5.92 -3.27
C LYS A 288 -5.49 6.95 -2.44
N PRO A 289 -6.73 6.63 -2.04
CA PRO A 289 -7.45 7.44 -1.08
C PRO A 289 -6.95 7.24 0.35
N TRP A 290 -7.11 8.28 1.15
CA TRP A 290 -7.00 8.23 2.61
C TRP A 290 -8.08 9.08 3.27
N PRO A 291 -8.59 8.70 4.45
CA PRO A 291 -9.44 9.60 5.23
C PRO A 291 -8.68 10.88 5.58
N LEU A 292 -9.30 12.05 5.42
CA LEU A 292 -8.66 13.31 5.81
C LEU A 292 -8.27 13.32 7.30
N SER A 293 -9.06 12.64 8.14
CA SER A 293 -8.81 12.45 9.58
C SER A 293 -7.48 11.76 9.89
N SER A 294 -6.90 11.04 8.92
CA SER A 294 -5.59 10.39 9.05
C SER A 294 -4.43 11.39 9.01
N VAL A 295 -4.61 12.54 8.33
CA VAL A 295 -3.59 13.59 8.22
C VAL A 295 -3.29 14.18 9.60
N ARG A 296 -2.00 14.38 9.87
CA ARG A 296 -1.49 14.93 11.14
C ARG A 296 -0.86 16.29 10.97
N TYR A 297 -0.08 16.46 9.92
CA TYR A 297 0.54 17.72 9.55
C TYR A 297 0.87 17.68 8.05
N PHE A 298 1.19 18.85 7.50
CA PHE A 298 1.60 19.00 6.12
C PHE A 298 2.59 20.13 5.94
N TYR A 299 3.33 20.08 4.83
CA TYR A 299 4.21 21.13 4.36
C TYR A 299 3.50 21.87 3.23
N SER A 300 3.22 23.16 3.42
CA SER A 300 2.52 23.96 2.42
C SER A 300 3.45 24.34 1.28
N VAL A 301 2.94 24.20 0.06
CA VAL A 301 3.51 24.81 -1.13
C VAL A 301 2.84 26.17 -1.30
N GLU A 302 3.62 27.24 -1.21
CA GLU A 302 3.13 28.59 -1.46
C GLU A 302 3.13 28.84 -2.98
N ASP A 303 2.02 29.33 -3.51
CA ASP A 303 1.74 29.45 -4.94
C ASP A 303 0.91 30.69 -5.28
#